data_AF-A0A101XXQ0-F1
#
_entry.id   AF-A0A101XXQ0-F1
#
_cell.length_a   1.000
_cell.length_b   1.000
_cell.length_c   1.000
_cell.angle_alpha   90.00
_cell.angle_beta   90.00
_cell.angle_gamma   90.00
#
_symmetry.space_group_name_H-M   'P 1'
#
loop_
_entity.id
_entity.type
_entity.pdbx_description
1 polymer ?
#
loop_
_entity_poly.entity_id
_entity_poly.type
_entity_poly.pdbx_seq_one_letter_code
_entity_poly.pdbx_strand_id
1 'polypeptide(L)'
;MKYTHYAPQGSLSIVSGTSPQRAADTAAALLLEARGRGEKTGLLLFEEHRVLYSDDAADYIVSLGTLAALEEGARSLYSALRYFDEVSADYIIAEACPDLGLGSAIMNRLRKAAGGSVIRTD
;
A
#
# COMPACT_ATOMS: atom_id res chain seq x y z
N MET A 1 26.70 3.13 3.18
CA MET A 1 25.95 2.92 1.93
C MET A 1 24.59 3.60 2.09
N LYS A 2 24.44 4.83 1.56
CA LYS A 2 23.31 5.70 1.91
C LYS A 2 22.16 5.48 0.92
N TYR A 3 21.12 4.80 1.42
CA TYR A 3 19.81 4.55 0.80
C TYR A 3 19.77 3.43 -0.24
N THR A 4 19.80 2.18 0.23
CA THR A 4 19.22 1.06 -0.51
C THR A 4 17.74 1.38 -0.70
N HIS A 5 17.31 1.61 -1.94
CA HIS A 5 15.90 1.65 -2.26
C HIS A 5 15.31 0.30 -1.88
N TYR A 6 14.51 0.26 -0.82
CA TYR A 6 13.95 -0.97 -0.28
C TYR A 6 12.68 -1.31 -1.05
N ALA A 7 12.76 -2.35 -1.88
CA ALA A 7 11.60 -3.05 -2.39
C ALA A 7 11.32 -4.24 -1.45
N PRO A 8 10.04 -4.49 -1.09
CA PRO A 8 9.69 -5.69 -0.35
C PRO A 8 10.04 -6.94 -1.16
N GLN A 9 10.17 -8.09 -0.48
CA GLN A 9 10.36 -9.40 -1.12
C GLN A 9 9.09 -9.83 -1.87
N GLY A 10 7.92 -9.51 -1.30
CA GLY A 10 6.63 -9.69 -1.94
C GLY A 10 6.40 -8.72 -3.09
N SER A 11 5.45 -9.05 -3.96
CA SER A 11 4.99 -8.14 -4.99
C SER A 11 4.20 -6.98 -4.37
N LEU A 12 4.50 -5.75 -4.78
CA LEU A 12 3.79 -4.56 -4.34
C LEU A 12 3.17 -3.86 -5.55
N SER A 13 1.85 -3.63 -5.50
CA SER A 13 1.12 -2.84 -6.48
C SER A 13 0.47 -1.63 -5.81
N ILE A 14 0.45 -0.51 -6.52
CA ILE A 14 -0.19 0.72 -6.05
C ILE A 14 -1.54 0.85 -6.75
N VAL A 15 -2.62 0.97 -5.99
CA VAL A 15 -3.92 1.32 -6.55
C VAL A 15 -4.11 2.83 -6.46
N SER A 16 -4.37 3.45 -7.60
CA SER A 16 -4.56 4.89 -7.75
C SER A 16 -5.86 5.18 -8.46
N GLY A 17 -6.66 6.08 -7.88
CA GLY A 17 -7.94 6.48 -8.44
C GLY A 17 -8.40 7.82 -7.89
N THR A 18 -9.23 8.52 -8.64
CA THR A 18 -9.88 9.77 -8.20
C THR A 18 -10.95 9.54 -7.12
N SER A 19 -11.53 8.35 -7.06
CA SER A 19 -12.50 7.94 -6.04
C SER A 19 -11.84 6.99 -5.04
N PRO A 20 -11.74 7.36 -3.75
CA PRO A 20 -11.26 6.45 -2.71
C PRO A 20 -12.04 5.14 -2.65
N GLN A 21 -13.36 5.19 -2.83
CA GLN A 21 -14.20 3.99 -2.86
C GLN A 21 -13.80 3.06 -4.02
N ARG A 22 -13.65 3.56 -5.24
CA ARG A 22 -13.28 2.72 -6.39
C ARG A 22 -11.87 2.13 -6.25
N ALA A 23 -10.95 2.90 -5.68
CA ALA A 23 -9.62 2.41 -5.33
C ALA A 23 -9.70 1.28 -4.31
N ALA A 24 -10.48 1.46 -3.23
CA ALA A 24 -10.68 0.44 -2.21
C ALA A 24 -11.35 -0.82 -2.76
N ASP A 25 -12.39 -0.69 -3.57
CA ASP A 25 -13.08 -1.83 -4.20
C ASP A 25 -12.11 -2.63 -5.10
N THR A 26 -11.28 -1.92 -5.87
CA THR A 26 -10.27 -2.57 -6.74
C THR A 26 -9.18 -3.25 -5.93
N ALA A 27 -8.68 -2.59 -4.88
CA ALA A 27 -7.70 -3.16 -3.97
C ALA A 27 -8.24 -4.43 -3.29
N ALA A 28 -9.46 -4.38 -2.76
CA ALA A 28 -10.12 -5.53 -2.12
C ALA A 28 -10.31 -6.70 -3.10
N ALA A 29 -10.72 -6.44 -4.34
CA ALA A 29 -10.86 -7.46 -5.36
C ALA A 29 -9.52 -8.17 -5.66
N LEU A 30 -8.44 -7.40 -5.85
CA LEU A 30 -7.11 -7.95 -6.12
C LEU A 30 -6.57 -8.79 -4.95
N LEU A 31 -6.79 -8.31 -3.72
CA LEU A 31 -6.41 -9.04 -2.51
C LEU A 31 -7.20 -10.35 -2.37
N LEU A 32 -8.51 -10.31 -2.64
CA LEU A 32 -9.34 -11.52 -2.63
C LEU A 32 -8.88 -12.56 -3.66
N GLU A 33 -8.55 -12.12 -4.87
CA GLU A 33 -8.00 -12.99 -5.91
C GLU A 33 -6.66 -13.59 -5.51
N ALA A 34 -5.75 -12.80 -4.93
CA ALA A 34 -4.46 -13.27 -4.43
C ALA A 34 -4.62 -14.31 -3.31
N ARG A 35 -5.48 -14.02 -2.33
CA ARG A 35 -5.82 -14.99 -1.28
C ARG A 35 -6.41 -16.27 -1.86
N GLY A 36 -7.24 -16.18 -2.90
CA GLY A 36 -7.78 -17.33 -3.62
C GLY A 36 -6.72 -18.20 -4.32
N ARG A 37 -5.55 -17.63 -4.64
CA ARG A 37 -4.37 -18.36 -5.14
C ARG A 37 -3.49 -18.95 -4.02
N GLY A 38 -3.85 -18.72 -2.76
CA GLY A 38 -3.07 -19.15 -1.59
C GLY A 38 -1.92 -18.21 -1.25
N GLU A 39 -1.88 -17.00 -1.81
CA GLU A 39 -0.89 -15.97 -1.49
C GLU A 39 -1.23 -15.29 -0.16
N LYS A 40 -0.22 -14.96 0.64
CA LYS A 40 -0.38 -14.12 1.82
C LYS A 40 -0.51 -12.66 1.40
N THR A 41 -1.57 -12.02 1.84
CA THR A 41 -1.97 -10.71 1.36
C THR A 41 -1.66 -9.59 2.37
N GLY A 42 -1.14 -8.47 1.86
CA GLY A 42 -0.87 -7.27 2.62
C GLY A 42 -1.63 -6.07 2.08
N LEU A 43 -2.22 -5.25 2.93
CA LEU A 43 -2.86 -3.98 2.57
C LEU A 43 -2.20 -2.83 3.32
N LEU A 44 -1.72 -1.85 2.56
CA LEU A 44 -1.18 -0.60 3.05
C LEU A 44 -2.15 0.54 2.73
N LEU A 45 -2.75 1.12 3.75
CA LEU A 45 -3.82 2.13 3.62
C LEU A 45 -3.55 3.41 4.43
N PHE A 46 -4.38 4.42 4.22
CA PHE A 46 -4.46 5.59 5.10
C PHE A 46 -5.66 5.49 6.03
N GLU A 47 -5.55 6.06 7.23
CA GLU A 47 -6.55 5.91 8.29
C GLU A 47 -7.96 6.36 7.85
N GLU A 48 -8.05 7.42 7.04
CA GLU A 48 -9.29 7.93 6.48
C GLU A 48 -10.02 6.92 5.58
N HIS A 49 -9.27 6.00 4.97
CA HIS A 49 -9.82 4.97 4.09
C HIS A 49 -10.06 3.64 4.79
N ARG A 50 -9.65 3.48 6.07
CA ARG A 50 -9.84 2.23 6.82
C ARG A 50 -11.31 1.77 6.83
N VAL A 51 -12.24 2.73 6.89
CA VAL A 51 -13.69 2.48 6.86
C VAL A 51 -14.21 1.92 5.52
N LEU A 52 -13.42 2.01 4.45
CA LEU A 52 -13.77 1.50 3.12
C LEU A 52 -13.45 0.01 2.96
N TYR A 53 -12.68 -0.56 3.89
CA TYR A 53 -12.28 -1.96 3.88
C TYR A 53 -12.92 -2.72 5.03
N SER A 54 -13.27 -3.98 4.77
CA SER A 54 -13.57 -4.94 5.83
C SER A 54 -12.31 -5.29 6.61
N ASP A 55 -12.44 -5.69 7.88
CA ASP A 55 -11.30 -6.09 8.71
C ASP A 55 -10.55 -7.33 8.19
N ASP A 56 -11.18 -8.11 7.30
CA ASP A 56 -10.62 -9.28 6.64
C ASP A 56 -10.17 -9.02 5.19
N ALA A 57 -10.09 -7.75 4.75
CA ALA A 57 -9.71 -7.39 3.38
C ALA A 57 -8.32 -7.90 2.96
N ALA A 58 -7.40 -8.10 3.91
CA ALA A 58 -6.11 -8.75 3.71
C ALA A 58 -5.72 -9.54 4.97
N ASP A 59 -4.69 -10.38 4.88
CA ASP A 59 -4.16 -11.11 6.04
C ASP A 59 -3.42 -10.15 6.99
N TYR A 60 -2.79 -9.13 6.43
CA TYR A 60 -2.06 -8.10 7.15
C TYR A 60 -2.46 -6.72 6.67
N ILE A 61 -3.03 -5.89 7.55
CA ILE A 61 -3.45 -4.53 7.24
C ILE A 61 -2.59 -3.55 8.05
N VAL A 62 -1.91 -2.64 7.37
CA VAL A 62 -1.04 -1.62 7.97
C VAL A 62 -1.46 -0.23 7.53
N SER A 63 -1.67 0.66 8.50
CA SER A 63 -1.95 2.07 8.25
C SER A 63 -0.65 2.85 8.15
N LEU A 64 -0.54 3.72 7.15
CA LEU A 64 0.50 4.76 7.08
C LEU A 64 0.17 5.98 7.97
N GLY A 65 -0.94 5.93 8.71
CA GLY A 65 -1.45 7.08 9.45
C GLY A 65 -2.39 7.93 8.61
N THR A 66 -2.53 9.20 8.99
CA THR A 66 -3.50 10.10 8.39
C THR A 66 -2.92 10.83 7.18
N LEU A 67 -3.77 11.17 6.21
CA LEU A 67 -3.42 12.06 5.09
C LEU A 67 -3.06 13.48 5.55
N ALA A 68 -3.47 13.86 6.77
CA ALA A 68 -3.06 15.11 7.41
C ALA A 68 -1.62 15.07 7.95
N ALA A 69 -1.09 13.89 8.28
CA ALA A 69 0.23 13.68 8.89
C ALA A 69 1.18 12.86 8.00
N LEU A 70 1.30 13.24 6.72
CA LEU A 70 2.14 12.53 5.74
C LEU A 70 3.62 12.42 6.15
N GLU A 71 4.12 13.33 6.98
CA GLU A 71 5.48 13.27 7.54
C GLU A 71 5.70 12.00 8.37
N GLU A 72 4.71 11.64 9.18
CA GLU A 72 4.70 10.40 9.96
C GLU A 72 4.53 9.19 9.03
N GLY A 73 3.62 9.29 8.04
CA GLY A 73 3.41 8.23 7.06
C GLY A 73 4.64 7.87 6.23
N ALA A 74 5.48 8.86 5.88
CA ALA A 74 6.75 8.61 5.22
C ALA A 74 7.73 7.81 6.09
N ARG A 75 7.70 7.99 7.42
CA ARG A 75 8.51 7.20 8.37
C ARG A 75 7.93 5.81 8.57
N SER A 76 6.60 5.70 8.64
CA SER A 76 5.89 4.44 8.79
C SER A 76 6.03 3.54 7.57
N LEU A 77 6.15 4.10 6.36
CA LEU A 77 6.27 3.33 5.12
C LEU A 77 7.38 2.28 5.16
N TYR A 78 8.61 2.63 5.56
CA TYR A 78 9.70 1.65 5.60
C TYR A 78 9.48 0.57 6.67
N SER A 79 8.87 0.93 7.80
CA SER A 79 8.53 -0.01 8.85
C SER A 79 7.44 -0.97 8.37
N ALA A 80 6.44 -0.47 7.65
CA ALA A 80 5.37 -1.27 7.06
C ALA A 80 5.90 -2.24 5.99
N LEU A 81 6.78 -1.78 5.09
CA LEU A 81 7.40 -2.65 4.09
C LEU A 81 8.22 -3.76 4.74
N ARG A 82 9.01 -3.45 5.77
CA ARG A 82 9.76 -4.47 6.53
C ARG A 82 8.85 -5.45 7.25
N TYR A 83 7.77 -4.95 7.84
CA TYR A 83 6.77 -5.80 8.49
C TYR A 83 6.17 -6.80 7.50
N PHE A 84 5.84 -6.36 6.28
CA PHE A 84 5.36 -7.28 5.24
C PHE A 84 6.37 -8.37 4.87
N ASP A 85 7.67 -8.06 4.89
CA ASP A 85 8.71 -9.07 4.68
C ASP A 85 8.84 -10.03 5.87
N GLU A 86 8.76 -9.52 7.10
CA GLU A 86 8.80 -10.32 8.32
C GLU A 86 7.65 -11.34 8.38
N VAL A 87 6.45 -10.94 7.94
CA VAL A 87 5.28 -11.84 7.86
C VAL A 87 5.25 -12.66 6.56
N SER A 88 6.21 -12.41 5.66
CA SER A 88 6.32 -13.04 4.34
C SER A 88 5.04 -12.86 3.52
N ALA A 89 4.55 -11.63 3.39
CA ALA A 89 3.45 -11.30 2.49
C ALA A 89 3.91 -11.43 1.03
N ASP A 90 3.16 -12.18 0.23
CA ASP A 90 3.48 -12.47 -1.17
C ASP A 90 2.91 -11.39 -2.11
N TYR A 91 1.72 -10.88 -1.79
CA TYR A 91 1.00 -9.88 -2.59
C TYR A 91 0.52 -8.71 -1.73
N ILE A 92 1.07 -7.53 -1.99
CA ILE A 92 0.84 -6.31 -1.21
C ILE A 92 0.16 -5.28 -2.11
N ILE A 93 -0.94 -4.71 -1.64
CA ILE A 93 -1.58 -3.53 -2.25
C ILE A 93 -1.31 -2.32 -1.37
N ALA A 94 -0.86 -1.23 -2.00
CA ALA A 94 -0.78 0.08 -1.36
C ALA A 94 -1.72 1.08 -2.02
N GLU A 95 -2.38 1.89 -1.20
CA GLU A 95 -3.14 3.03 -1.69
C GLU A 95 -2.22 4.17 -2.13
N ALA A 96 -2.57 4.80 -3.24
CA ALA A 96 -1.97 6.07 -3.63
C ALA A 96 -2.41 7.20 -2.67
N CYS A 97 -1.50 8.13 -2.41
CA CYS A 97 -1.82 9.39 -1.73
C CYS A 97 -1.70 10.57 -2.71
N PRO A 98 -2.30 11.72 -2.39
CA PRO A 98 -2.18 12.93 -3.22
C PRO A 98 -0.71 13.29 -3.51
N ASP A 99 -0.37 13.51 -4.77
CA ASP A 99 0.99 13.83 -5.24
C ASP A 99 1.33 15.33 -4.99
N LEU A 100 1.06 15.83 -3.78
CA LEU A 100 1.26 17.21 -3.35
C LEU A 100 2.18 17.26 -2.13
N GLY A 101 3.22 18.11 -2.19
CA GLY A 101 4.18 18.28 -1.09
C GLY A 101 4.81 16.95 -0.65
N LEU A 102 4.61 16.58 0.62
CA LEU A 102 5.13 15.33 1.20
C LEU A 102 4.54 14.07 0.57
N GLY A 103 3.29 14.12 0.08
CA GLY A 103 2.66 12.98 -0.58
C GLY A 103 3.41 12.58 -1.85
N SER A 104 3.99 13.54 -2.57
CA SER A 104 4.87 13.26 -3.72
C SER A 104 6.12 12.47 -3.32
N ALA A 105 6.70 12.79 -2.16
CA ALA A 105 7.87 12.10 -1.64
C ALA A 105 7.52 10.66 -1.17
N ILE A 106 6.31 10.44 -0.66
CA ILE A 106 5.80 9.10 -0.33
C ILE A 106 5.55 8.31 -1.62
N MET A 107 4.83 8.89 -2.58
CA MET A 107 4.54 8.25 -3.87
C MET A 107 5.80 7.88 -4.64
N ASN A 108 6.84 8.73 -4.62
CA ASN A 108 8.13 8.39 -5.22
C ASN A 108 8.77 7.15 -4.56
N ARG A 109 8.66 7.01 -3.24
CA ARG A 109 9.18 5.83 -2.53
C ARG A 109 8.33 4.59 -2.80
N LEU A 110 7.00 4.72 -2.74
CA LEU A 110 6.06 3.64 -3.07
C LEU A 110 6.27 3.14 -4.50
N ARG A 111 6.32 4.03 -5.50
CA ARG A 111 6.52 3.65 -6.92
C ARG A 111 7.83 2.90 -7.12
N LYS A 112 8.89 3.27 -6.39
CA LYS A 112 10.16 2.54 -6.41
C LYS A 112 10.05 1.16 -5.77
N ALA A 113 9.36 1.05 -4.63
CA ALA A 113 9.13 -0.22 -3.95
C ALA A 113 8.23 -1.16 -4.79
N ALA A 114 7.24 -0.61 -5.50
CA ALA A 114 6.31 -1.32 -6.37
C ALA A 114 6.91 -1.72 -7.73
N GLY A 115 8.18 -1.40 -7.99
CA GLY A 115 8.80 -1.63 -9.29
C GLY A 115 8.08 -0.92 -10.46
N GLY A 116 7.32 0.14 -10.17
CA GLY A 116 6.47 0.82 -11.16
C GLY A 116 5.09 0.21 -11.39
N SER A 117 4.68 -0.81 -10.63
CA SER A 117 3.35 -1.43 -10.73
C SER A 117 2.28 -0.50 -10.14
N VAL A 118 1.59 0.25 -11.02
CA VAL A 118 0.49 1.16 -10.66
C VAL A 118 -0.76 0.76 -11.42
N ILE A 119 -1.83 0.46 -10.68
CA ILE A 119 -3.15 0.08 -11.18
C ILE A 119 -4.03 1.33 -11.09
N ARG A 120 -4.55 1.78 -12.25
CA ARG A 120 -5.46 2.91 -12.33
C ARG A 120 -6.90 2.44 -12.36
N THR A 121 -7.76 3.12 -11.60
CA THR A 121 -9.19 2.80 -11.51
C THR A 121 -10.09 3.81 -12.26
N ASP A 122 -9.47 4.74 -12.98
CA ASP A 122 -10.09 5.78 -13.82
C ASP A 122 -9.63 5.67 -15.29
#